data_AF-A0AAW5R5B4-F1
#
_entry.id   AF-A0AAW5R5B4-F1
#
_cell.length_a   1.000
_cell.length_b   1.000
_cell.length_c   1.000
_cell.angle_alpha   90.00
_cell.angle_beta   90.00
_cell.angle_gamma   90.00
#
_symmetry.space_group_name_H-M   'P 1'
#
loop_
_entity.id
_entity.type
_entity.pdbx_description
1 polymer ?
#
loop_
_entity_poly.entity_id
_entity_poly.type
_entity_poly.pdbx_seq_one_letter_code
_entity_poly.pdbx_strand_id
1 'polypeptide(L)'
;MTDSNNPPADEMARLTLAIREALTDSMVERLAITGGSAFELVDRLNDEQTSEAVHGLLDRLTELHKVGALDTLFELVLLMHAARNASTDNIVERMFMFFEQMINTVGNEAMGTLAENTREALEEAAEEAARKPAKGGMLATVSMLSKPEAQKSLAFLLAFSEKLQQRAANA
;
A
#
# COMPACT_ATOMS: atom_id res chain seq x y z
N MET A 1 50.21 52.10 8.91
CA MET A 1 50.50 52.13 10.35
C MET A 1 49.20 51.81 11.07
N THR A 2 49.07 50.55 11.49
CA THR A 2 48.21 49.99 12.56
C THR A 2 46.70 50.29 12.58
N ASP A 3 45.95 49.27 12.13
CA ASP A 3 44.64 48.84 12.61
C ASP A 3 44.51 48.88 14.15
N SER A 4 43.35 49.34 14.64
CA SER A 4 42.80 48.87 15.93
C SER A 4 41.28 48.71 15.80
N ASN A 5 40.94 47.65 15.09
CA ASN A 5 39.64 47.02 15.01
C ASN A 5 39.22 46.55 16.42
N ASN A 6 38.08 47.01 16.95
CA ASN A 6 37.47 46.42 18.14
C ASN A 6 36.09 45.80 17.81
N PRO A 7 36.04 44.67 17.08
CA PRO A 7 34.80 44.01 16.67
C PRO A 7 34.11 43.08 17.71
N PRO A 8 34.73 42.57 18.81
CA PRO A 8 34.09 41.49 19.56
C PRO A 8 32.98 41.95 20.52
N ALA A 9 33.05 43.16 21.06
CA ALA A 9 32.09 43.63 22.07
C ALA A 9 30.72 44.01 21.48
N ASP A 10 30.72 44.63 20.30
CA ASP A 10 29.48 45.07 19.63
C ASP A 10 28.75 43.88 18.97
N GLU A 11 29.50 42.90 18.47
CA GLU A 11 28.95 41.67 17.90
C GLU A 11 28.37 40.75 18.97
N MET A 12 29.02 40.65 20.15
CA MET A 12 28.46 40.00 21.35
C MET A 12 27.19 40.69 21.85
N ALA A 13 27.17 42.04 21.89
CA ALA A 13 26.00 42.80 22.32
C ALA A 13 24.82 42.65 21.34
N ARG A 14 25.09 42.69 20.03
CA ARG A 14 24.10 42.44 18.97
C ARG A 14 23.62 41.00 18.94
N LEU A 15 24.51 40.02 19.17
CA LEU A 15 24.14 38.61 19.29
C LEU A 15 23.28 38.39 20.54
N THR A 16 23.61 39.04 21.66
CA THR A 16 22.82 38.94 22.90
C THR A 16 21.45 39.60 22.75
N LEU A 17 21.38 40.75 22.08
CA LEU A 17 20.10 41.40 21.72
C LEU A 17 19.30 40.56 20.73
N ALA A 18 19.92 40.04 19.67
CA ALA A 18 19.28 39.17 18.69
C ALA A 18 18.83 37.83 19.29
N ILE A 19 19.55 37.25 20.26
CA ILE A 19 19.11 36.07 21.02
C ILE A 19 17.92 36.42 21.90
N ARG A 20 17.96 37.57 22.58
CA ARG A 20 16.85 38.04 23.43
C ARG A 20 15.60 38.41 22.62
N GLU A 21 15.78 38.86 21.38
CA GLU A 21 14.71 39.25 20.45
C GLU A 21 14.24 38.06 19.61
N ALA A 22 15.06 37.04 19.37
CA ALA A 22 14.66 35.75 18.79
C ALA A 22 13.90 34.87 19.79
N LEU A 23 14.23 34.97 21.09
CA LEU A 23 13.40 34.53 22.21
C LEU A 23 12.22 35.51 22.42
N THR A 24 11.45 35.76 21.36
CA THR A 24 10.18 36.49 21.50
C THR A 24 9.25 35.75 22.47
N ASP A 25 8.42 36.49 23.21
CA ASP A 25 7.39 35.90 24.08
C ASP A 25 6.52 34.88 23.34
N SER A 26 6.31 35.04 22.03
CA SER A 26 5.60 34.07 21.19
C SER A 26 6.33 32.73 20.98
N MET A 27 7.66 32.72 20.98
CA MET A 27 8.48 31.49 20.93
C MET A 27 8.49 30.81 22.29
N VAL A 28 8.56 31.59 23.37
CA VAL A 28 8.45 31.09 24.75
C VAL A 28 7.06 30.50 25.00
N GLU A 29 6.00 31.16 24.55
CA GLU A 29 4.61 30.68 24.65
C GLU A 29 4.40 29.40 23.85
N ARG A 30 4.88 29.33 22.59
CA ARG A 30 4.83 28.10 21.79
C ARG A 30 5.65 26.97 22.40
N LEU A 31 6.82 27.27 22.97
CA LEU A 31 7.65 26.29 23.66
C LEU A 31 7.00 25.83 24.97
N ALA A 32 6.33 26.71 25.70
CA ALA A 32 5.60 26.39 26.91
C ALA A 32 4.36 25.53 26.61
N ILE A 33 3.61 25.84 25.55
CA ILE A 33 2.47 25.04 25.08
C ILE A 33 2.96 23.68 24.59
N THR A 34 3.98 23.65 23.72
CA THR A 34 4.54 22.42 23.14
C THR A 34 5.21 21.57 24.22
N GLY A 35 5.94 22.19 25.13
CA GLY A 35 6.56 21.56 26.30
C GLY A 35 5.50 20.99 27.24
N GLY A 36 4.43 21.75 27.52
CA GLY A 36 3.29 21.29 28.32
C GLY A 36 2.62 20.06 27.71
N SER A 37 2.32 20.08 26.41
CA SER A 37 1.76 18.92 25.70
C SER A 37 2.72 17.72 25.66
N ALA A 38 4.03 17.95 25.53
CA ALA A 38 5.02 16.88 25.59
C ALA A 38 5.10 16.27 27.01
N PHE A 39 5.05 17.08 28.06
CA PHE A 39 5.00 16.60 29.44
C PHE A 39 3.71 15.84 29.75
N GLU A 40 2.57 16.27 29.20
CA GLU A 40 1.31 15.54 29.33
C GLU A 40 1.37 14.17 28.64
N LEU A 41 1.99 14.08 27.46
CA LEU A 41 2.22 12.81 26.78
C LEU A 41 3.19 11.91 27.56
N VAL A 42 4.24 12.48 28.15
CA VAL A 42 5.17 11.75 29.01
C VAL A 42 4.47 11.25 30.26
N ASP A 43 3.60 12.04 30.89
CA ASP A 43 2.82 11.63 32.07
C ASP A 43 1.83 10.51 31.71
N ARG A 44 1.15 10.62 30.56
CA ARG A 44 0.30 9.55 30.02
C ARG A 44 1.06 8.28 29.67
N LEU A 45 2.26 8.38 29.11
CA LEU A 45 3.07 7.20 28.80
C LEU A 45 3.73 6.61 30.06
N ASN A 46 3.88 7.41 31.12
CA ASN A 46 4.37 6.98 32.42
C ASN A 46 3.26 6.36 33.28
N ASP A 47 1.99 6.65 33.00
CA ASP A 47 0.86 5.91 33.55
C ASP A 47 0.98 4.42 33.24
N GLU A 48 0.89 3.58 34.27
CA GLU A 48 1.23 2.16 34.20
C GLU A 48 0.30 1.40 33.26
N GLN A 49 -0.99 1.76 33.21
CA GLN A 49 -1.95 1.14 32.30
C GLN A 49 -1.66 1.48 30.83
N THR A 50 -1.33 2.74 30.56
CA THR A 50 -1.02 3.20 29.21
C THR A 50 0.33 2.65 28.74
N SER A 51 1.34 2.65 29.60
CA SER A 51 2.63 2.03 29.35
C SER A 51 2.48 0.55 29.03
N GLU A 52 1.75 -0.21 29.84
CA GLU A 52 1.50 -1.63 29.63
C GLU A 52 0.76 -1.88 28.31
N ALA A 53 -0.25 -1.06 27.99
CA ALA A 53 -0.98 -1.17 26.73
C ALA A 53 -0.09 -0.90 25.50
N VAL A 54 0.81 0.10 25.58
CA VAL A 54 1.78 0.41 24.52
C VAL A 54 2.79 -0.72 24.35
N HIS A 55 3.34 -1.25 25.46
CA HIS A 55 4.24 -2.40 25.40
C HIS A 55 3.55 -3.63 24.81
N GLY A 56 2.32 -3.94 25.22
CA GLY A 56 1.56 -5.04 24.66
C GLY A 56 1.24 -4.87 23.16
N LEU A 57 1.05 -3.64 22.70
CA LEU A 57 0.89 -3.35 21.27
C LEU A 57 2.21 -3.53 20.51
N LEU A 58 3.33 -3.07 21.07
CA LEU A 58 4.66 -3.26 20.50
C LEU A 58 5.06 -4.74 20.44
N ASP A 59 4.73 -5.52 21.45
CA ASP A 59 4.97 -6.96 21.49
C ASP A 59 4.18 -7.67 20.40
N ARG A 60 2.89 -7.35 20.24
CA ARG A 60 2.05 -7.90 19.16
C ARG A 60 2.56 -7.50 17.77
N LEU A 61 2.98 -6.26 17.58
CA LEU A 61 3.57 -5.80 16.32
C LEU A 61 4.88 -6.55 16.02
N THR A 62 5.72 -6.74 17.04
CA THR A 62 6.96 -7.50 16.94
C THR A 62 6.69 -8.97 16.62
N GLU A 63 5.67 -9.56 17.23
CA GLU A 63 5.24 -10.93 16.93
C GLU A 63 4.72 -11.05 15.51
N LEU A 64 3.83 -10.15 15.05
CA LEU A 64 3.34 -10.09 13.67
C LEU A 64 4.46 -9.94 12.64
N HIS A 65 5.49 -9.15 12.96
CA HIS A 65 6.69 -9.05 12.14
C HIS A 65 7.49 -10.36 12.14
N LYS A 66 7.72 -10.96 13.32
CA LYS A 66 8.48 -12.23 13.45
C LYS A 66 7.85 -13.38 12.70
N VAL A 67 6.53 -13.49 12.71
CA VAL A 67 5.79 -14.55 11.99
C VAL A 67 5.58 -14.22 10.50
N GLY A 68 6.11 -13.11 10.00
CA GLY A 68 5.99 -12.71 8.60
C GLY A 68 4.58 -12.27 8.18
N ALA A 69 3.69 -12.03 9.14
CA ALA A 69 2.32 -11.59 8.85
C ALA A 69 2.31 -10.18 8.23
N LEU A 70 3.22 -9.30 8.65
CA LEU A 70 3.39 -7.98 8.02
C LEU A 70 3.88 -8.10 6.58
N ASP A 71 4.83 -8.99 6.30
CA ASP A 71 5.32 -9.24 4.94
C ASP A 71 4.20 -9.78 4.06
N THR A 72 3.41 -10.74 4.57
CA THR A 72 2.23 -11.27 3.87
C THR A 72 1.22 -10.17 3.55
N LEU A 73 0.99 -9.22 4.47
CA LEU A 73 0.12 -8.07 4.22
C LEU A 73 0.67 -7.15 3.10
N PHE A 74 1.98 -6.89 3.10
CA PHE A 74 2.62 -6.13 2.03
C PHE A 74 2.58 -6.85 0.69
N GLU A 75 2.78 -8.16 0.67
CA GLU A 75 2.61 -8.99 -0.52
C GLU A 75 1.17 -8.95 -1.04
N LEU A 76 0.17 -8.94 -0.15
CA LEU A 76 -1.24 -8.80 -0.51
C LEU A 76 -1.53 -7.44 -1.13
N VAL A 77 -0.95 -6.37 -0.58
CA VAL A 77 -1.03 -5.01 -1.15
C VAL A 77 -0.34 -4.95 -2.52
N LEU A 78 0.83 -5.55 -2.64
CA LEU A 78 1.57 -5.62 -3.91
C LEU A 78 0.81 -6.42 -4.96
N LEU A 79 0.20 -7.53 -4.58
CA LEU A 79 -0.67 -8.34 -5.43
C LEU A 79 -1.91 -7.57 -5.87
N MET A 80 -2.55 -6.82 -4.97
CA MET A 80 -3.66 -5.93 -5.35
C MET A 80 -3.20 -4.84 -6.31
N HIS A 81 -2.00 -4.28 -6.14
CA HIS A 81 -1.44 -3.29 -7.04
C HIS A 81 -1.11 -3.88 -8.42
N ALA A 82 -0.51 -5.07 -8.45
CA ALA A 82 -0.22 -5.80 -9.68
C ALA A 82 -1.50 -6.21 -10.41
N ALA A 83 -2.50 -6.74 -9.69
CA ALA A 83 -3.80 -7.07 -10.23
C ALA A 83 -4.51 -5.84 -10.79
N ARG A 84 -4.45 -4.70 -10.08
CA ARG A 84 -5.02 -3.43 -10.54
C ARG A 84 -4.32 -2.91 -11.81
N ASN A 85 -3.00 -2.99 -11.89
CA ASN A 85 -2.24 -2.55 -13.06
C ASN A 85 -2.41 -3.51 -14.25
N ALA A 86 -2.56 -4.80 -13.99
CA ALA A 86 -2.92 -5.79 -14.99
C ALA A 86 -4.32 -5.51 -15.57
N SER A 87 -5.29 -5.19 -14.72
CA SER A 87 -6.69 -5.06 -15.11
C SER A 87 -7.07 -3.75 -15.80
N THR A 88 -6.18 -2.75 -15.88
CA THR A 88 -6.50 -1.38 -16.31
C THR A 88 -6.12 -1.04 -17.76
N ASP A 89 -6.11 -2.02 -18.67
CA ASP A 89 -6.37 -1.90 -20.13
C ASP A 89 -5.47 -2.82 -20.96
N ASN A 90 -4.23 -3.05 -20.50
CA ASN A 90 -3.22 -3.65 -21.37
C ASN A 90 -3.22 -5.20 -21.38
N ILE A 91 -3.77 -5.89 -20.38
CA ILE A 91 -3.89 -7.37 -20.45
C ILE A 91 -5.08 -7.77 -21.32
N VAL A 92 -6.18 -7.04 -21.24
CA VAL A 92 -7.38 -7.33 -22.03
C VAL A 92 -7.04 -7.20 -23.51
N GLU A 93 -6.47 -6.07 -23.93
CA GLU A 93 -6.04 -5.85 -25.32
C GLU A 93 -5.01 -6.89 -25.81
N ARG A 94 -4.04 -7.27 -24.95
CA ARG A 94 -3.08 -8.32 -25.28
C ARG A 94 -3.70 -9.70 -25.39
N MET A 95 -4.71 -10.02 -24.59
CA MET A 95 -5.45 -11.27 -24.71
C MET A 95 -6.27 -11.31 -26.00
N PHE A 96 -6.92 -10.20 -26.38
CA PHE A 96 -7.63 -10.07 -27.66
C PHE A 96 -6.69 -10.39 -28.85
N MET A 97 -5.53 -9.73 -28.92
CA MET A 97 -4.55 -9.97 -29.97
C MET A 97 -4.06 -11.44 -29.99
N PHE A 98 -3.90 -12.06 -28.82
CA PHE A 98 -3.51 -13.48 -28.74
C PHE A 98 -4.61 -14.42 -29.26
N PHE A 99 -5.89 -14.14 -28.98
CA PHE A 99 -7.00 -14.92 -29.53
C PHE A 99 -7.11 -14.77 -31.04
N GLU A 100 -7.00 -13.55 -31.56
CA GLU A 100 -6.96 -13.32 -33.01
C GLU A 100 -5.80 -14.08 -33.67
N GLN A 101 -4.63 -14.12 -33.02
CA GLN A 101 -3.50 -14.89 -33.51
C GLN A 101 -3.76 -16.40 -33.46
N MET A 102 -4.41 -16.91 -32.42
CA MET A 102 -4.83 -18.33 -32.38
C MET A 102 -5.85 -18.66 -33.47
N ILE A 103 -6.86 -17.83 -33.69
CA ILE A 103 -7.88 -18.04 -34.74
C ILE A 103 -7.22 -18.09 -36.12
N ASN A 104 -6.28 -17.18 -36.39
CA ASN A 104 -5.60 -17.10 -37.67
C ASN A 104 -4.52 -18.18 -37.87
N THR A 105 -3.94 -18.72 -36.79
CA THR A 105 -2.83 -19.69 -36.86
C THR A 105 -3.29 -21.14 -36.69
N VAL A 106 -4.31 -21.38 -35.87
CA VAL A 106 -4.86 -22.70 -35.59
C VAL A 106 -6.06 -22.92 -36.50
N GLY A 107 -5.85 -23.54 -37.66
CA GLY A 107 -6.88 -23.83 -38.66
C GLY A 107 -7.92 -24.88 -38.27
N ASN A 108 -8.25 -25.02 -36.98
CA ASN A 108 -9.27 -25.93 -36.47
C ASN A 108 -10.47 -25.12 -35.94
N GLU A 109 -11.66 -25.35 -36.52
CA GLU A 109 -12.91 -24.70 -36.14
C GLU A 109 -13.19 -24.76 -34.63
N ALA A 110 -12.90 -25.89 -33.97
CA ALA A 110 -13.13 -26.04 -32.53
C ALA A 110 -12.28 -25.07 -31.69
N MET A 111 -11.06 -24.76 -32.14
CA MET A 111 -10.19 -23.82 -31.44
C MET A 111 -10.56 -22.37 -31.78
N GLY A 112 -11.06 -22.12 -32.99
CA GLY A 112 -11.66 -20.83 -33.36
C GLY A 112 -12.89 -20.49 -32.50
N THR A 113 -13.81 -21.45 -32.32
CA THR A 113 -14.99 -21.26 -31.44
C THR A 113 -14.59 -21.05 -29.98
N LEU A 114 -13.58 -21.77 -29.48
CA LEU A 114 -13.11 -21.57 -28.11
C LEU A 114 -12.51 -20.17 -27.92
N ALA A 115 -11.70 -19.71 -28.88
CA ALA A 115 -11.11 -18.39 -28.85
C ALA A 115 -12.18 -17.29 -28.89
N GLU A 116 -13.19 -17.43 -29.76
CA GLU A 116 -14.29 -16.46 -29.86
C GLU A 116 -15.12 -16.39 -28.57
N ASN A 117 -15.54 -17.54 -28.02
CA ASN A 117 -16.29 -17.56 -26.76
C ASN A 117 -15.48 -16.97 -25.61
N THR A 118 -14.15 -17.18 -25.60
CA THR A 118 -13.28 -16.60 -24.56
C THR A 118 -13.14 -15.09 -24.74
N ARG A 119 -13.07 -14.63 -25.99
CA ARG A 119 -13.04 -13.22 -26.36
C ARG A 119 -14.28 -12.49 -25.87
N GLU A 120 -15.46 -13.00 -26.22
CA GLU A 120 -16.75 -12.42 -25.81
C GLU A 120 -16.90 -12.39 -24.28
N ALA A 121 -16.55 -13.49 -23.59
CA ALA A 121 -16.64 -13.56 -22.13
C ALA A 121 -15.73 -12.54 -21.44
N LEU A 122 -14.54 -12.25 -21.99
CA LEU A 122 -13.64 -11.22 -21.46
C LEU A 122 -14.19 -9.82 -21.68
N GLU A 123 -14.80 -9.55 -22.84
CA GLU A 123 -15.44 -8.28 -23.17
C GLU A 123 -16.59 -7.98 -22.20
N GLU A 124 -17.49 -8.94 -22.01
CA GLU A 124 -18.62 -8.82 -21.08
C GLU A 124 -18.16 -8.61 -19.63
N ALA A 125 -17.16 -9.37 -19.19
CA ALA A 125 -16.61 -9.23 -17.84
C ALA A 125 -15.94 -7.86 -17.61
N ALA A 126 -15.22 -7.35 -18.61
CA ALA A 126 -14.59 -6.03 -18.55
C ALA A 126 -15.64 -4.91 -18.48
N GLU A 127 -16.69 -4.99 -19.30
CA GLU A 127 -17.81 -4.05 -19.25
C GLU A 127 -18.56 -4.10 -17.91
N GLU A 128 -18.82 -5.30 -17.39
CA GLU A 128 -19.50 -5.47 -16.10
C GLU A 128 -18.66 -4.87 -14.95
N ALA A 129 -17.36 -5.08 -14.97
CA ALA A 129 -16.43 -4.51 -14.00
C ALA A 129 -16.36 -2.99 -14.09
N ALA A 130 -16.43 -2.41 -15.29
CA ALA A 130 -16.44 -0.96 -15.50
C ALA A 130 -17.75 -0.29 -15.05
N ARG A 131 -18.90 -0.96 -15.21
CA ARG A 131 -20.23 -0.41 -14.87
C ARG A 131 -20.53 -0.39 -13.38
N LYS A 132 -19.91 -1.26 -12.58
CA LYS A 132 -20.17 -1.37 -11.13
C LYS A 132 -19.09 -0.62 -10.36
N PRO A 133 -19.38 0.53 -9.71
CA PRO A 133 -18.40 1.15 -8.82
C PRO A 133 -18.04 0.15 -7.71
N ALA A 134 -16.75 -0.15 -7.56
CA ALA A 134 -16.29 -1.03 -6.52
C ALA A 134 -16.78 -0.48 -5.17
N LYS A 135 -17.45 -1.32 -4.38
CA LYS A 135 -17.69 -1.03 -2.96
C LYS A 135 -16.30 -1.02 -2.32
N GLY A 136 -15.68 0.15 -2.21
CA GLY A 136 -14.31 0.28 -1.73
C GLY A 136 -14.16 -0.12 -0.26
N GLY A 137 -12.91 -0.26 0.19
CA GLY A 137 -12.55 -0.48 1.59
C GLY A 137 -12.31 -1.95 1.97
N MET A 138 -11.49 -2.16 3.00
CA MET A 138 -11.06 -3.50 3.44
C MET A 138 -12.23 -4.43 3.79
N LEU A 139 -13.28 -3.92 4.44
CA LEU A 139 -14.45 -4.72 4.81
C LEU A 139 -15.24 -5.21 3.60
N ALA A 140 -15.37 -4.39 2.56
CA ALA A 140 -16.07 -4.78 1.34
C ALA A 140 -15.29 -5.84 0.57
N THR A 141 -13.96 -5.74 0.51
CA THR A 141 -13.09 -6.78 -0.06
C THR A 141 -13.20 -8.09 0.71
N VAL A 142 -13.14 -8.06 2.04
CA VAL A 142 -13.32 -9.26 2.87
C VAL A 142 -14.70 -9.88 2.67
N SER A 143 -15.75 -9.06 2.60
CA SER A 143 -17.11 -9.53 2.33
C SER A 143 -17.23 -10.19 0.95
N MET A 144 -16.57 -9.64 -0.07
CA MET A 144 -16.53 -10.23 -1.42
C MET A 144 -15.83 -11.59 -1.42
N LEU A 145 -14.65 -11.68 -0.78
CA LEU A 145 -13.87 -12.92 -0.69
C LEU A 145 -14.55 -14.00 0.16
N SER A 146 -15.42 -13.60 1.09
CA SER A 146 -16.19 -14.52 1.94
C SER A 146 -17.36 -15.18 1.21
N LYS A 147 -17.68 -14.75 -0.02
CA LYS A 147 -18.75 -15.37 -0.80
C LYS A 147 -18.34 -16.77 -1.27
N PRO A 148 -19.20 -17.80 -1.12
CA PRO A 148 -18.89 -19.16 -1.56
C PRO A 148 -18.50 -19.24 -3.05
N GLU A 149 -19.09 -18.41 -3.91
CA GLU A 149 -18.79 -18.35 -5.33
C GLU A 149 -17.35 -17.86 -5.57
N ALA A 150 -16.96 -16.78 -4.88
CA ALA A 150 -15.60 -16.23 -4.98
C ALA A 150 -14.56 -17.24 -4.48
N GLN A 151 -14.84 -17.94 -3.38
CA GLN A 151 -13.98 -18.99 -2.85
C GLN A 151 -13.80 -20.14 -3.84
N LYS A 152 -14.88 -20.60 -4.48
CA LYS A 152 -14.83 -21.66 -5.50
C LYS A 152 -14.03 -21.22 -6.73
N SER A 153 -14.25 -20.00 -7.22
CA SER A 153 -13.49 -19.44 -8.35
C SER A 153 -12.00 -19.34 -8.05
N LEU A 154 -11.63 -18.88 -6.84
CA LEU A 154 -10.23 -18.83 -6.41
C LEU A 154 -9.62 -20.24 -6.30
N ALA A 155 -10.34 -21.19 -5.71
CA ALA A 155 -9.88 -22.59 -5.61
C ALA A 155 -9.67 -23.21 -7.00
N PHE A 156 -10.56 -22.93 -7.94
CA PHE A 156 -10.40 -23.36 -9.33
C PHE A 156 -9.15 -22.76 -9.98
N LEU A 157 -8.92 -21.45 -9.85
CA LEU A 157 -7.75 -20.79 -10.43
C LEU A 157 -6.44 -21.35 -9.88
N LEU A 158 -6.38 -21.62 -8.57
CA LEU A 158 -5.24 -22.27 -7.94
C LEU A 158 -5.00 -23.66 -8.53
N ALA A 159 -6.02 -24.52 -8.56
CA ALA A 159 -5.91 -25.86 -9.12
C ALA A 159 -5.52 -25.85 -10.61
N PHE A 160 -6.12 -24.95 -11.40
CA PHE A 160 -5.79 -24.77 -12.81
C PHE A 160 -4.32 -24.37 -13.00
N SER A 161 -3.85 -23.39 -12.24
CA SER A 161 -2.46 -22.91 -12.32
C SER A 161 -1.45 -24.01 -11.97
N GLU A 162 -1.73 -24.82 -10.95
CA GLU A 162 -0.89 -25.95 -10.55
C GLU A 162 -0.79 -26.98 -11.68
N LYS A 163 -1.93 -27.33 -12.30
CA LYS A 163 -1.95 -28.25 -13.44
C LYS A 163 -1.25 -27.70 -14.67
N LEU A 164 -1.39 -26.40 -14.94
CA LEU A 164 -0.70 -25.74 -16.05
C LEU A 164 0.82 -25.77 -15.84
N GLN A 165 1.29 -25.40 -14.64
CA GLN A 165 2.72 -25.46 -14.28
C GLN A 165 3.28 -26.88 -14.38
N GLN A 166 2.56 -27.88 -13.87
CA GLN A 166 2.94 -29.28 -14.00
C GLN A 166 3.09 -29.71 -15.46
N ARG A 167 2.20 -29.26 -16.35
CA ARG A 167 2.29 -29.58 -17.78
C ARG A 167 3.42 -28.83 -18.48
N ALA A 168 3.61 -27.55 -18.17
CA ALA A 168 4.68 -26.73 -18.74
C ALA A 168 6.07 -27.18 -18.29
N ALA A 169 6.21 -27.68 -17.05
CA ALA A 169 7.46 -28.24 -16.56
C ALA A 169 7.76 -29.65 -17.12
N ASN A 170 6.76 -30.33 -17.67
CA ASN A 170 6.87 -31.67 -18.27
C ASN A 170 6.84 -31.63 -19.82
N ALA A 171 6.78 -30.45 -20.42
CA ALA A 171 6.80 -30.21 -21.88
C ALA A 171 8.20 -29.75 -22.31
#